data_AF-A0A523R076-F1
#
_entry.id   AF-A0A523R076-F1
#
_cell.length_a   1.000
_cell.length_b   1.000
_cell.length_c   1.000
_cell.angle_alpha   90.00
_cell.angle_beta   90.00
_cell.angle_gamma   90.00
#
_symmetry.space_group_name_H-M   'P 1'
#
loop_
_entity.id
_entity.type
_entity.pdbx_description
1 polymer ?
#
loop_
_entity_poly.entity_id
_entity_poly.type
_entity_poly.pdbx_seq_one_letter_code
_entity_poly.pdbx_strand_id
1 'polypeptide(L)'
;MSSKDICKLRRGLGLNQDKFGQLFGIHPMTVSKWERGILTPTPYQVAMMEAFKKAAKKEEIKKQLKNIIVAAGVVAAVYLLLKYSQDSLNK
;
A
#
# COMPACT_ATOMS: atom_id res chain seq x y z
N MET A 1 7.07 -10.91 -4.50
CA MET A 1 7.15 -10.24 -3.19
C MET A 1 7.02 -11.29 -2.10
N SER A 2 7.88 -11.30 -1.08
CA SER A 2 7.81 -12.31 -0.02
C SER A 2 6.73 -11.98 1.02
N SER A 3 6.30 -12.98 1.80
CA SER A 3 5.35 -12.79 2.92
C SER A 3 5.85 -11.75 3.94
N LYS A 4 7.15 -11.77 4.23
CA LYS A 4 7.81 -10.80 5.11
C LYS A 4 7.78 -9.38 4.52
N ASP A 5 7.95 -9.24 3.22
CA ASP A 5 7.91 -7.92 2.56
C ASP A 5 6.51 -7.32 2.58
N ILE A 6 5.47 -8.14 2.38
CA ILE A 6 4.07 -7.71 2.44
C ILE A 6 3.74 -7.20 3.85
N CYS A 7 4.12 -7.95 4.88
CA CYS A 7 3.91 -7.55 6.28
C CYS A 7 4.67 -6.25 6.61
N LYS A 8 5.91 -6.10 6.14
CA LYS A 8 6.70 -4.87 6.32
C LYS A 8 6.06 -3.68 5.62
N LEU A 9 5.60 -3.83 4.37
CA LEU A 9 4.92 -2.77 3.62
C LEU A 9 3.66 -2.33 4.36
N ARG A 10 2.78 -3.27 4.71
CA ARG A 10 1.53 -2.97 5.43
C ARG A 10 1.79 -2.19 6.72
N ARG A 11 2.71 -2.68 7.56
CA ARG A 11 3.06 -2.03 8.83
C ARG A 11 3.73 -0.67 8.60
N GLY A 12 4.56 -0.54 7.57
CA GLY A 12 5.17 0.73 7.18
C GLY A 12 4.17 1.79 6.72
N LEU A 13 3.03 1.35 6.18
CA LEU A 13 1.88 2.21 5.87
C LEU A 13 0.97 2.48 7.08
N GLY A 14 1.25 1.88 8.25
CA GLY A 14 0.41 2.02 9.44
C GLY A 14 -0.94 1.30 9.36
N LEU A 15 -1.08 0.33 8.45
CA LEU A 15 -2.35 -0.34 8.18
C LEU A 15 -2.49 -1.66 8.96
N ASN A 16 -3.71 -1.98 9.39
CA ASN A 16 -4.07 -3.36 9.77
C ASN A 16 -4.39 -4.18 8.51
N GLN A 17 -4.60 -5.50 8.66
CA GLN A 17 -4.89 -6.38 7.51
C GLN A 17 -6.20 -5.99 6.80
N ASP A 18 -7.18 -5.47 7.54
CA ASP A 18 -8.47 -5.06 6.98
C ASP A 18 -8.32 -3.87 6.03
N LYS A 19 -7.67 -2.81 6.50
CA LYS A 19 -7.42 -1.60 5.73
C LYS A 19 -6.48 -1.84 4.56
N PHE A 20 -5.50 -2.74 4.73
CA PHE A 20 -4.66 -3.18 3.64
C PHE A 20 -5.46 -3.95 2.59
N GLY A 21 -6.36 -4.85 3.00
CA GLY A 21 -7.26 -5.54 2.08
C GLY A 21 -8.13 -4.57 1.30
N GLN A 22 -8.76 -3.62 1.98
CA GLN A 22 -9.55 -2.55 1.35
C GLN A 22 -8.74 -1.75 0.32
N LEU A 23 -7.49 -1.41 0.65
CA LEU A 23 -6.59 -0.66 -0.25
C LEU A 23 -6.35 -1.39 -1.58
N PHE A 24 -6.24 -2.71 -1.56
CA PHE A 24 -5.98 -3.53 -2.74
C PHE A 24 -7.24 -4.20 -3.30
N GLY A 25 -8.44 -3.87 -2.79
CA GLY A 25 -9.71 -4.47 -3.22
C GLY A 25 -9.82 -5.97 -2.93
N ILE A 26 -9.20 -6.46 -1.85
CA ILE A 26 -9.17 -7.87 -1.47
C ILE A 26 -9.67 -8.09 -0.05
N HIS A 27 -10.13 -9.32 0.22
CA HIS A 27 -10.58 -9.69 1.56
C HIS A 27 -9.40 -9.73 2.55
N PRO A 28 -9.57 -9.32 3.82
CA PRO A 28 -8.49 -9.31 4.82
C PRO A 28 -7.88 -10.70 5.07
N MET A 29 -8.70 -11.75 4.96
CA MET A 29 -8.23 -13.14 5.03
C MET A 29 -7.18 -13.48 3.95
N THR A 30 -7.30 -12.89 2.77
CA THR A 30 -6.30 -13.06 1.68
C THR A 30 -4.96 -12.46 2.09
N VAL A 31 -4.97 -11.29 2.72
CA VAL A 31 -3.77 -10.64 3.27
C VAL A 31 -3.14 -11.53 4.36
N SER A 32 -3.94 -12.07 5.27
CA SER A 32 -3.47 -13.02 6.30
C SER A 32 -2.81 -14.26 5.70
N LYS A 33 -3.37 -14.83 4.62
CA LYS A 33 -2.77 -15.97 3.90
C LYS A 33 -1.46 -15.59 3.21
N TRP A 34 -1.35 -14.38 2.65
CA TRP A 34 -0.09 -13.88 2.08
C TRP A 34 0.99 -13.69 3.14
N GLU A 35 0.67 -13.06 4.27
CA GLU A 35 1.64 -12.79 5.34
C GLU A 35 2.14 -14.06 6.02
N ARG A 36 1.35 -15.14 6.00
CA ARG A 36 1.74 -16.48 6.46
C ARG A 36 2.42 -17.33 5.40
N GLY A 37 2.49 -16.87 4.15
CA GLY A 37 3.07 -17.62 3.03
C GLY A 37 2.22 -18.80 2.55
N ILE A 38 0.94 -18.86 2.92
CA ILE A 38 -0.01 -19.90 2.49
C ILE A 38 -0.48 -19.66 1.06
N LEU A 39 -0.60 -18.39 0.67
CA LEU A 39 -0.99 -17.97 -0.67
C LEU A 39 0.01 -16.94 -1.17
N THR A 40 0.25 -16.93 -2.48
CA THR A 40 1.07 -15.91 -3.14
C THR A 40 0.17 -14.88 -3.83
N PRO A 41 0.55 -13.58 -3.81
CA PRO A 41 -0.16 -12.57 -4.58
C PRO A 41 0.05 -12.78 -6.08
N THR A 42 -0.92 -12.36 -6.89
CA THR A 42 -0.79 -12.35 -8.35
C THR A 42 0.27 -11.34 -8.81
N PRO A 43 0.81 -11.47 -10.03
CA PRO A 43 1.77 -10.49 -10.58
C PRO A 43 1.26 -9.05 -10.54
N TYR A 44 -0.02 -8.83 -10.83
CA TYR A 44 -0.67 -7.52 -10.76
C TYR A 44 -0.67 -6.94 -9.34
N GLN A 45 -1.03 -7.76 -8.34
CA GLN A 45 -1.02 -7.34 -6.93
C GLN A 45 0.41 -7.04 -6.45
N VAL A 46 1.40 -7.82 -6.91
CA VAL A 46 2.81 -7.54 -6.64
C VAL A 46 3.23 -6.19 -7.24
N ALA A 47 2.89 -5.91 -8.49
CA ALA A 47 3.22 -4.65 -9.15
C ALA A 47 2.61 -3.45 -8.41
N MET A 48 1.35 -3.56 -7.99
CA MET A 48 0.67 -2.52 -7.23
C MET A 48 1.36 -2.26 -5.88
N MET A 49 1.64 -3.32 -5.12
CA MET A 49 2.35 -3.19 -3.83
C MET A 49 3.76 -2.60 -3.99
N GLU A 50 4.49 -2.92 -5.05
CA GLU A 50 5.80 -2.31 -5.35
C GLU A 50 5.65 -0.81 -5.69
N ALA A 51 4.61 -0.41 -6.41
CA ALA A 51 4.33 1.01 -6.67
C ALA A 51 4.07 1.78 -5.36
N PHE A 52 3.26 1.23 -4.47
CA PHE A 52 3.03 1.79 -3.13
C PHE A 52 4.30 1.87 -2.30
N LYS A 53 5.13 0.83 -2.32
CA LYS A 53 6.43 0.79 -1.64
C LYS A 53 7.38 1.87 -2.15
N LYS A 54 7.40 2.13 -3.46
CA LYS A 54 8.20 3.21 -4.06
C LYS A 54 7.68 4.58 -3.62
N ALA A 55 6.36 4.80 -3.64
CA ALA A 55 5.76 6.05 -3.20
C ALA A 55 6.01 6.33 -1.70
N ALA A 56 5.93 5.31 -0.84
CA ALA A 56 6.13 5.45 0.60
C ALA A 56 7.59 5.73 1.02
N LYS A 57 8.58 5.56 0.13
CA LYS A 57 10.00 5.81 0.41
C LYS A 57 10.39 7.29 0.40
N LYS A 58 9.57 8.20 -0.12
CA LYS A 58 9.85 9.64 -0.02
C LYS A 58 9.44 10.14 1.37
N GLU A 59 10.40 10.66 2.14
CA GLU A 59 10.22 11.16 3.52
C GLU A 59 9.08 12.20 3.64
N GLU A 60 8.87 12.97 2.57
CA GLU A 60 7.81 13.98 2.47
C GLU A 60 6.40 13.37 2.43
N ILE A 61 6.26 12.20 1.80
CA ILE A 61 5.00 11.44 1.74
C ILE A 61 4.72 10.80 3.11
N LYS A 62 5.74 10.30 3.81
CA LYS A 62 5.60 9.61 5.10
C LYS A 62 4.85 10.45 6.16
N LYS A 63 5.07 11.78 6.19
CA LYS A 63 4.44 12.71 7.12
C LYS A 63 3.00 13.07 6.72
N GLN A 64 2.73 13.26 5.44
CA GLN A 64 1.37 13.51 4.93
C GLN A 64 0.50 12.25 4.94
N LEU A 65 1.05 11.12 4.53
CA LEU A 65 0.41 9.80 4.49
C LEU A 65 -0.11 9.37 5.86
N LYS A 66 0.65 9.62 6.94
CA LYS A 66 0.25 9.28 8.31
C LYS A 66 -1.01 10.03 8.78
N ASN A 67 -1.24 11.25 8.29
CA ASN A 67 -2.42 12.04 8.64
C ASN A 67 -3.64 11.70 7.77
N ILE A 68 -3.43 11.38 6.49
CA ILE A 68 -4.53 11.14 5.54
C ILE A 68 -5.02 9.68 5.61
N ILE A 69 -4.15 8.70 5.85
CA ILE A 69 -4.53 7.28 5.99
C ILE A 69 -5.44 7.04 7.20
N VAL A 70 -5.21 7.76 8.30
CA VAL A 70 -6.05 7.65 9.51
C VAL A 70 -7.46 8.21 9.27
N ALA A 71 -7.63 9.14 8.32
CA ALA A 71 -8.89 9.86 8.10
C ALA A 71 -9.73 9.39 6.90
N ALA A 72 -9.13 8.98 5.78
CA ALA A 72 -9.86 8.98 4.49
C ALA A 72 -9.92 7.65 3.70
N GLY A 73 -9.32 6.56 4.18
CA GLY A 73 -9.41 5.26 3.47
C GLY A 73 -8.85 5.30 2.04
N VAL A 74 -9.34 4.41 1.15
CA VAL A 74 -8.83 4.17 -0.22
C VAL A 74 -8.66 5.47 -1.04
N VAL A 75 -9.51 6.47 -0.82
CA VAL A 75 -9.47 7.78 -1.50
C VAL A 75 -8.15 8.52 -1.25
N ALA A 76 -7.62 8.44 -0.02
CA ALA A 76 -6.33 9.03 0.35
C ALA A 76 -5.17 8.46 -0.46
N ALA A 77 -5.17 7.13 -0.60
CA ALA A 77 -4.14 6.40 -1.29
C ALA A 77 -4.18 6.68 -2.80
N VAL A 78 -5.38 6.70 -3.39
CA VAL A 78 -5.59 7.06 -4.80
C VAL A 78 -5.18 8.51 -5.05
N TYR A 79 -5.58 9.45 -4.19
CA TYR A 79 -5.18 10.86 -4.29
C TYR A 79 -3.65 11.02 -4.29
N LEU A 80 -2.94 10.30 -3.41
CA LEU A 80 -1.49 10.36 -3.34
C LEU A 80 -0.80 9.75 -4.56
N LEU A 81 -1.34 8.64 -5.10
CA LEU A 81 -0.84 8.07 -6.35
C LEU A 81 -1.04 9.01 -7.54
N LEU A 82 -2.21 9.65 -7.64
CA LEU A 82 -2.51 10.62 -8.70
C LEU A 82 -1.61 11.86 -8.61
N LYS A 83 -1.47 12.41 -7.41
CA LYS A 83 -0.57 13.56 -7.17
C LYS A 83 0.87 13.23 -7.54
N TYR A 84 1.35 12.05 -7.14
CA TYR A 84 2.70 11.60 -7.48
C TYR A 84 2.91 11.42 -9.00
N SER A 85 1.89 10.89 -9.70
CA SER A 85 1.93 10.75 -11.15
C SER A 85 2.05 12.10 -11.85
N GLN A 86 1.28 13.10 -11.42
CA GLN A 86 1.34 14.46 -11.97
C GLN A 86 2.67 15.15 -11.69
N ASP A 87 3.22 15.02 -10.47
CA ASP A 87 4.52 15.60 -10.12
C ASP A 87 5.69 15.00 -10.91
N SER A 88 5.54 13.77 -11.41
CA SER A 88 6.53 13.13 -12.28
C SER A 88 6.43 13.53 -13.76
N LEU A 89 5.30 14.09 -14.19
CA LEU A 89 5.04 14.55 -15.56
C LEU A 89 5.40 16.03 -15.76
N ASN A 90 5.46 16.81 -14.67
CA ASN A 90 5.78 18.25 -14.69
C ASN A 90 7.26 18.55 -14.37
N LYS A 91 8.15 17.56 -14.53
CA LYS A 91 9.59 17.66 -14.28
C LYS A 91 10.35 17.28 -15.53
#